data_AF-A0A942GK50-F1
#
_entry.id   AF-A0A942GK50-F1
#
_cell.length_a   1.000
_cell.length_b   1.000
_cell.length_c   1.000
_cell.angle_alpha   90.00
_cell.angle_beta   90.00
_cell.angle_gamma   90.00
#
_symmetry.space_group_name_H-M   'P 1'
#
loop_
_entity.id
_entity.type
_entity.pdbx_description
1 polymer ?
#
loop_
_entity_poly.entity_id
_entity_poly.type
_entity_poly.pdbx_seq_one_letter_code
_entity_poly.pdbx_strand_id
1 'polypeptide(L)'
;MKLAFPFGSIIAKVVDKPEQMTAYAAQRMALVRETLTHMPPYACPPSCNLCCHGTILMSYVEYVHILHVLFSRLAKEELSAFFAERLGTLEEENKLLCPFVHDEKESQHCSIYADRPLVCRVFGTSASPCAEEMAFPPFPEPLFYRAYDLLYDAEDGGFIGLPLAEDLALYEAPFDLWAIADSGHTAELLALFARHGSMRAVLCDMSGNQPLWGASGKFFVLESGTRRYLGA
;
A
#
# COMPACT_ATOMS: atom_id res chain seq x y z
N MET A 1 -8.03 -0.55 18.96
CA MET A 1 -6.79 -0.20 19.71
C MET A 1 -5.94 0.71 18.82
N LYS A 2 -4.97 1.47 19.32
CA LYS A 2 -4.07 2.27 18.46
C LYS A 2 -2.61 1.93 18.74
N LEU A 3 -1.79 1.86 17.69
CA LEU A 3 -0.33 1.72 17.83
C LEU A 3 0.22 2.88 18.64
N ALA A 4 1.11 2.58 19.58
CA ALA A 4 1.80 3.57 20.39
C ALA A 4 2.93 4.25 19.59
N PHE A 5 2.54 5.07 18.61
CA PHE A 5 3.44 5.78 17.72
C PHE A 5 2.99 7.25 17.56
N PRO A 6 3.92 8.23 17.52
CA PRO A 6 3.58 9.65 17.44
C PRO A 6 3.17 10.08 16.01
N PHE A 7 2.10 9.49 15.46
CA PHE A 7 1.67 9.76 14.08
C PHE A 7 1.43 11.25 13.77
N GLY A 8 1.08 12.06 14.77
CA GLY A 8 0.91 13.51 14.62
C GLY A 8 2.18 14.26 14.16
N SER A 9 3.38 13.71 14.37
CA SER A 9 4.64 14.33 13.92
C SER A 9 5.10 13.86 12.54
N ILE A 10 4.48 12.83 11.96
CA ILE A 10 4.92 12.25 10.69
C ILE A 10 4.85 13.27 9.55
N ILE A 11 3.82 14.13 9.52
CA ILE A 11 3.65 15.14 8.48
C ILE A 11 4.93 15.95 8.25
N ALA A 12 5.61 16.39 9.31
CA ALA A 12 6.84 17.18 9.20
C ALA A 12 8.02 16.42 8.56
N LYS A 13 7.91 15.10 8.44
CA LYS A 13 8.93 14.19 7.91
C LYS A 13 8.58 13.65 6.52
N VAL A 14 7.30 13.56 6.17
CA VAL A 14 6.82 13.03 4.87
C VAL A 14 6.33 14.12 3.92
N VAL A 15 6.29 15.38 4.35
CA VAL A 15 5.89 16.53 3.52
C VAL A 15 6.92 16.81 2.44
N ASP A 16 6.41 17.20 1.27
CA ASP A 16 7.16 17.58 0.07
C ASP A 16 8.08 16.48 -0.45
N LYS A 17 7.44 15.43 -1.00
CA LYS A 17 8.13 14.52 -1.89
C LYS A 17 8.79 15.30 -3.02
N PRO A 18 10.01 14.92 -3.44
CA PRO A 18 10.64 15.54 -4.59
C PRO A 18 9.67 15.54 -5.78
N GLU A 19 9.52 16.67 -6.46
CA GLU A 19 8.58 16.83 -7.57
C GLU A 19 8.73 15.72 -8.61
N GLN A 20 9.98 15.31 -8.89
CA GLN A 20 10.29 14.21 -9.78
C GLN A 20 9.67 12.87 -9.34
N MET A 21 9.70 12.57 -8.03
CA MET A 21 9.13 11.34 -7.48
C MET A 21 7.61 11.35 -7.51
N THR A 22 7.01 12.50 -7.20
CA THR A 22 5.56 12.69 -7.32
C THR A 22 5.09 12.60 -8.77
N ALA A 23 5.80 13.23 -9.70
CA ALA A 23 5.52 13.18 -11.13
C ALA A 23 5.65 11.74 -11.65
N TYR A 24 6.71 11.03 -11.25
CA TYR A 24 6.91 9.62 -11.58
C TYR A 24 5.75 8.76 -11.07
N ALA A 25 5.35 8.92 -9.79
CA ALA A 25 4.24 8.18 -9.23
C ALA A 25 2.92 8.46 -9.96
N ALA A 26 2.63 9.73 -10.26
CA ALA A 26 1.45 10.13 -11.02
C ALA A 26 1.44 9.52 -12.43
N GLN A 27 2.59 9.51 -13.12
CA GLN A 27 2.76 8.89 -14.43
C GLN A 27 2.50 7.38 -14.38
N ARG A 28 3.14 6.66 -13.44
CA ARG A 28 2.92 5.21 -13.26
C ARG A 28 1.45 4.90 -12.97
N MET A 29 0.81 5.66 -12.08
CA MET A 29 -0.62 5.49 -11.79
C MET A 29 -1.52 5.78 -13.00
N ALA A 30 -1.13 6.70 -13.89
CA ALA A 30 -1.84 6.94 -15.14
C ALA A 30 -1.72 5.73 -16.10
N LEU A 31 -0.52 5.16 -16.26
CA LEU A 31 -0.29 3.97 -17.08
C LEU A 31 -1.02 2.74 -16.53
N VAL A 32 -1.07 2.58 -15.20
CA VAL A 32 -1.88 1.54 -14.55
C VAL A 32 -3.35 1.71 -14.89
N ARG A 33 -3.89 2.93 -14.77
CA ARG A 33 -5.30 3.21 -15.14
C ARG A 33 -5.57 2.91 -16.61
N GLU A 34 -4.67 3.32 -17.51
CA GLU A 34 -4.78 3.05 -18.94
C GLU A 34 -4.78 1.54 -19.22
N THR A 35 -3.81 0.81 -18.66
CA THR A 35 -3.67 -0.65 -18.81
C THR A 35 -4.93 -1.40 -18.37
N LEU A 36 -5.59 -0.91 -17.31
CA LEU A 36 -6.79 -1.52 -16.74
C LEU A 36 -8.10 -0.96 -17.31
N THR A 37 -8.05 0.01 -18.24
CA THR A 37 -9.27 0.70 -18.74
C THR A 37 -10.28 -0.25 -19.37
N HIS A 38 -9.80 -1.35 -19.96
CA HIS A 38 -10.65 -2.37 -20.59
C HIS A 38 -10.94 -3.56 -19.68
N MET A 39 -10.43 -3.57 -18.45
CA MET A 39 -10.77 -4.64 -17.52
C MET A 39 -12.25 -4.53 -17.13
N PRO A 40 -12.95 -5.66 -17.03
CA PRO A 40 -14.25 -5.69 -16.38
C PRO A 40 -14.15 -5.05 -14.99
N PRO A 41 -15.13 -4.24 -14.57
CA PRO A 41 -15.08 -3.56 -13.29
C PRO A 41 -15.20 -4.60 -12.17
N TYR A 42 -14.08 -5.07 -11.64
CA TYR A 42 -13.99 -5.62 -10.29
C TYR A 42 -14.06 -4.49 -9.26
N ALA A 43 -15.08 -3.64 -9.40
CA ALA A 43 -15.17 -2.42 -8.63
C ALA A 43 -15.95 -2.73 -7.36
N CYS A 44 -15.27 -2.62 -6.21
CA CYS A 44 -15.92 -2.44 -4.93
C CYS A 44 -16.85 -1.22 -5.03
N PRO A 45 -18.19 -1.39 -4.91
CA PRO A 45 -19.12 -0.29 -5.05
C PRO A 45 -18.82 0.76 -3.98
N PRO A 46 -19.15 2.05 -4.19
CA PRO A 46 -18.87 3.10 -3.22
C PRO A 46 -19.46 2.84 -1.83
N SER A 47 -20.51 2.02 -1.74
CA SER A 47 -21.19 1.57 -0.52
C SER A 47 -20.52 0.36 0.17
N CYS A 48 -19.47 -0.23 -0.38
CA CYS A 48 -18.77 -1.35 0.26
C CYS A 48 -17.46 -0.90 0.93
N ASN A 49 -17.21 -1.38 2.15
CA ASN A 49 -16.02 -1.12 2.96
C ASN A 49 -15.36 -2.39 3.51
N LEU A 50 -15.88 -3.58 3.24
CA LEU A 50 -15.42 -4.80 3.92
C LEU A 50 -13.92 -5.09 3.72
N CYS A 51 -13.36 -4.82 2.53
CA CYS A 51 -11.92 -4.98 2.31
C CYS A 51 -11.07 -3.95 3.09
N CYS A 52 -11.67 -2.84 3.54
CA CYS A 52 -10.99 -1.80 4.32
C CYS A 52 -10.76 -2.21 5.80
N HIS A 53 -11.51 -3.20 6.28
CA HIS A 53 -11.27 -3.93 7.54
C HIS A 53 -10.23 -5.07 7.35
N GLY A 54 -9.72 -5.21 6.12
CA GLY A 54 -8.57 -6.03 5.78
C GLY A 54 -7.29 -5.20 5.78
N THR A 55 -6.17 -5.89 5.65
CA THR A 55 -4.89 -5.21 5.47
C THR A 55 -4.63 -5.01 4.00
N ILE A 56 -4.70 -3.77 3.56
CA ILE A 56 -4.45 -3.38 2.16
C ILE A 56 -2.97 -3.12 2.00
N LEU A 57 -2.32 -3.94 1.19
CA LEU A 57 -0.93 -3.73 0.79
C LEU A 57 -0.87 -2.89 -0.47
N MET A 58 0.10 -1.99 -0.51
CA MET A 58 0.37 -1.17 -1.69
C MET A 58 1.87 -1.02 -1.89
N SER A 59 2.25 -0.75 -3.13
CA SER A 59 3.59 -0.35 -3.53
C SER A 59 3.96 1.03 -2.97
N TYR A 60 5.26 1.34 -2.98
CA TYR A 60 5.74 2.68 -2.66
C TYR A 60 5.21 3.73 -3.66
N VAL A 61 5.09 3.38 -4.95
CA VAL A 61 4.52 4.25 -6.00
C VAL A 61 3.10 4.70 -5.65
N GLU A 62 2.26 3.77 -5.23
CA GLU A 62 0.89 4.07 -4.83
C GLU A 62 0.83 4.92 -3.57
N TYR A 63 1.66 4.62 -2.57
CA TYR A 63 1.77 5.43 -1.35
C TYR A 63 2.13 6.89 -1.67
N VAL A 64 3.11 7.12 -2.55
CA VAL A 64 3.53 8.46 -2.98
C VAL A 64 2.42 9.19 -3.73
N HIS A 65 1.71 8.50 -4.62
CA HIS A 65 0.55 9.07 -5.31
C HIS A 65 -0.56 9.46 -4.32
N ILE A 66 -0.86 8.59 -3.35
CA ILE A 66 -1.89 8.85 -2.34
C ILE A 66 -1.48 10.04 -1.45
N LEU A 67 -0.21 10.14 -1.03
CA LEU A 67 0.28 11.31 -0.30
C LEU A 67 0.08 12.60 -1.10
N HIS A 68 0.45 12.61 -2.38
CA HIS A 68 0.26 13.77 -3.24
C HIS A 68 -1.22 14.16 -3.34
N VAL A 69 -2.11 13.17 -3.50
CA VAL A 69 -3.56 13.39 -3.52
C VAL A 69 -4.03 14.02 -2.21
N LEU A 70 -3.60 13.51 -1.05
CA LEU A 70 -3.97 14.07 0.25
C LEU A 70 -3.48 15.52 0.39
N PHE A 71 -2.23 15.80 0.04
CA PHE A 71 -1.65 17.14 0.11
C PHE A 71 -2.32 18.14 -0.84
N SER A 72 -2.84 17.67 -1.98
CA SER A 72 -3.56 18.51 -2.93
C SER A 72 -5.02 18.81 -2.51
N ARG A 73 -5.61 17.98 -1.65
CA ARG A 73 -7.04 18.04 -1.30
C ARG A 73 -7.31 18.59 0.10
N LEU A 74 -6.39 18.37 1.04
CA LEU A 74 -6.60 18.68 2.45
C LEU A 74 -5.77 19.91 2.84
N ALA A 75 -6.36 20.76 3.67
CA ALA A 75 -5.59 21.78 4.37
C ALA A 75 -4.59 21.13 5.33
N LYS A 76 -3.56 21.88 5.72
CA LYS A 76 -2.49 21.37 6.60
C LYS A 76 -3.06 20.84 7.93
N GLU A 77 -4.05 21.52 8.48
CA GLU A 77 -4.70 21.15 9.75
C GLU A 77 -5.50 19.85 9.60
N GLU A 78 -6.24 19.69 8.50
CA GLU A 78 -7.01 18.48 8.19
C GLU A 78 -6.09 17.28 7.97
N LEU A 79 -4.97 17.52 7.29
CA LEU A 79 -3.92 16.52 7.07
C LEU A 79 -3.26 16.11 8.38
N SER A 80 -2.90 17.07 9.24
CA SER A 80 -2.39 16.79 10.59
C SER A 80 -3.39 15.96 11.40
N ALA A 81 -4.68 16.30 11.35
CA ALA A 81 -5.73 15.54 12.01
C ALA A 81 -5.85 14.12 11.45
N PHE A 82 -5.82 13.95 10.12
CA PHE A 82 -5.83 12.64 9.47
C PHE A 82 -4.68 11.76 9.99
N PHE A 83 -3.44 12.26 10.00
CA PHE A 83 -2.30 11.49 10.50
C PHE A 83 -2.44 11.19 12.00
N ALA A 84 -2.85 12.18 12.81
CA ALA A 84 -2.96 12.02 14.25
C ALA A 84 -4.09 11.07 14.67
N GLU A 85 -5.21 11.04 13.96
CA GLU A 85 -6.43 10.34 14.38
C GLU A 85 -6.57 8.99 13.69
N ARG A 86 -6.28 8.92 12.39
CA ARG A 86 -6.67 7.78 11.54
C ARG A 86 -5.60 6.68 11.48
N LEU A 87 -4.33 7.08 11.47
CA LEU A 87 -3.22 6.14 11.34
C LEU A 87 -3.02 5.28 12.60
N GLY A 88 -2.53 4.07 12.41
CA GLY A 88 -2.17 3.10 13.44
C GLY A 88 -3.37 2.51 14.16
N THR A 89 -4.59 2.68 13.63
CA THR A 89 -5.79 2.10 14.21
C THR A 89 -5.80 0.60 13.97
N LEU A 90 -5.97 -0.17 15.04
CA LEU A 90 -6.02 -1.62 15.03
C LEU A 90 -7.42 -2.10 15.33
N GLU A 91 -7.90 -3.03 14.52
CA GLU A 91 -9.11 -3.80 14.74
C GLU A 91 -8.86 -4.99 15.67
N GLU A 92 -9.90 -5.82 15.83
CA GLU A 92 -9.77 -7.13 16.45
C GLU A 92 -8.64 -7.94 15.78
N GLU A 93 -7.97 -8.79 16.57
CA GLU A 93 -6.82 -9.59 16.12
C GLU A 93 -5.57 -8.77 15.70
N ASN A 94 -5.48 -7.49 16.08
CA ASN A 94 -4.35 -6.59 15.79
C ASN A 94 -4.12 -6.30 14.29
N LYS A 95 -5.17 -6.33 13.47
CA LYS A 95 -5.09 -5.93 12.06
C LYS A 95 -5.16 -4.40 11.94
N LEU A 96 -4.33 -3.83 11.07
CA LEU A 96 -4.42 -2.41 10.74
C LEU A 96 -5.72 -2.13 9.96
N LEU A 97 -6.52 -1.21 10.49
CA LEU A 97 -7.68 -0.64 9.82
C LEU A 97 -7.19 0.34 8.75
N CYS A 98 -7.76 0.27 7.54
CA CYS A 98 -7.45 1.23 6.49
C CYS A 98 -7.75 2.67 6.96
N PRO A 99 -6.80 3.61 6.95
CA PRO A 99 -7.02 4.95 7.49
C PRO A 99 -8.05 5.77 6.68
N PHE A 100 -8.38 5.32 5.47
CA PHE A 100 -9.30 5.97 4.53
C PHE A 100 -10.77 5.53 4.67
N VAL A 101 -11.10 4.61 5.58
CA VAL A 101 -12.45 4.05 5.70
C VAL A 101 -13.38 4.86 6.61
N HIS A 102 -14.55 5.21 6.14
CA HIS A 102 -15.55 6.02 6.83
C HIS A 102 -16.83 5.21 6.98
N ASP A 103 -16.86 4.32 7.97
CA ASP A 103 -18.00 3.43 8.24
C ASP A 103 -19.26 4.20 8.60
N GLU A 104 -19.10 5.42 9.12
CA GLU A 104 -20.20 6.30 9.51
C GLU A 104 -20.98 6.88 8.33
N LYS A 105 -20.45 6.80 7.10
CA LYS A 105 -21.11 7.35 5.91
C LYS A 105 -22.09 6.34 5.33
N GLU A 106 -23.25 6.80 4.87
CA GLU A 106 -24.22 5.94 4.17
C GLU A 106 -23.74 5.49 2.78
N SER A 107 -22.82 6.23 2.17
CA SER A 107 -22.17 5.89 0.90
C SER A 107 -20.78 6.51 0.82
N GLN A 108 -19.93 5.99 -0.09
CA GLN A 108 -18.54 6.44 -0.28
C GLN A 108 -17.69 6.29 0.99
N HIS A 109 -17.61 5.05 1.50
CA HIS A 109 -16.81 4.76 2.69
C HIS A 109 -15.32 5.02 2.49
N CYS A 110 -14.78 5.02 1.26
CA CYS A 110 -13.37 5.30 1.04
C CYS A 110 -13.14 6.77 0.64
N SER A 111 -12.42 7.54 1.48
CA SER A 111 -12.11 8.95 1.19
C SER A 111 -11.17 9.16 -0.01
N ILE A 112 -10.48 8.10 -0.45
CA ILE A 112 -9.62 8.10 -1.64
C ILE A 112 -10.15 7.18 -2.74
N TYR A 113 -11.47 6.97 -2.84
CA TYR A 113 -12.07 5.97 -3.73
C TYR A 113 -11.53 5.99 -5.18
N ALA A 114 -11.34 7.18 -5.77
CA ALA A 114 -10.82 7.36 -7.13
C ALA A 114 -9.32 7.05 -7.26
N ASP A 115 -8.58 7.12 -6.14
CA ASP A 115 -7.13 7.01 -6.04
C ASP A 115 -6.69 5.75 -5.29
N ARG A 116 -7.62 4.81 -5.06
CA ARG A 116 -7.35 3.55 -4.34
C ARG A 116 -6.18 2.78 -4.96
N PRO A 117 -5.45 2.00 -4.14
CA PRO A 117 -4.45 1.05 -4.63
C PRO A 117 -5.02 0.05 -5.65
N LEU A 118 -4.16 -0.47 -6.52
CA LEU A 118 -4.40 -1.49 -7.53
C LEU A 118 -5.12 -2.70 -6.94
N VAL A 119 -4.62 -3.23 -5.81
CA VAL A 119 -5.24 -4.38 -5.15
C VAL A 119 -6.71 -4.11 -4.78
N CYS A 120 -7.03 -2.88 -4.36
CA CYS A 120 -8.41 -2.47 -4.07
C CYS A 120 -9.27 -2.32 -5.32
N ARG A 121 -8.68 -1.89 -6.44
CA ARG A 121 -9.39 -1.74 -7.73
C ARG A 121 -9.70 -3.07 -8.40
N VAL A 122 -8.85 -4.07 -8.15
CA VAL A 122 -8.88 -5.35 -8.86
C VAL A 122 -9.52 -6.45 -8.02
N PHE A 123 -9.31 -6.43 -6.70
CA PHE A 123 -9.76 -7.50 -5.81
C PHE A 123 -10.70 -7.03 -4.69
N GLY A 124 -11.08 -5.75 -4.65
CA GLY A 124 -11.77 -5.15 -3.50
C GLY A 124 -13.01 -5.92 -3.04
N THR A 125 -13.74 -6.53 -3.97
CA THR A 125 -14.98 -7.30 -3.72
C THR A 125 -14.77 -8.80 -3.56
N SER A 126 -13.68 -9.34 -4.11
CA SER A 126 -13.35 -10.76 -4.03
C SER A 126 -12.55 -11.10 -2.77
N ALA A 127 -11.82 -10.12 -2.21
CA ALA A 127 -11.04 -10.29 -0.99
C ALA A 127 -11.91 -10.31 0.28
N SER A 128 -13.13 -9.75 0.23
CA SER A 128 -14.14 -9.84 1.28
C SER A 128 -15.54 -9.62 0.69
N PRO A 129 -16.49 -10.56 0.86
CA PRO A 129 -17.78 -10.53 0.14
C PRO A 129 -18.65 -9.37 0.64
N CYS A 130 -18.85 -8.34 -0.19
CA CYS A 130 -19.84 -7.28 0.07
C CYS A 130 -21.25 -7.90 0.23
N ALA A 131 -22.12 -7.27 1.02
CA ALA A 131 -23.48 -7.77 1.25
C ALA A 131 -24.34 -7.82 -0.04
N GLU A 132 -23.93 -7.10 -1.08
CA GLU A 132 -24.52 -7.16 -2.41
C GLU A 132 -23.90 -8.32 -3.22
N GLU A 133 -24.77 -9.17 -3.78
CA GLU A 133 -24.36 -10.25 -4.66
C GLU A 133 -23.73 -9.67 -5.93
N MET A 134 -22.45 -9.97 -6.16
CA MET A 134 -21.71 -9.48 -7.32
C MET A 134 -21.32 -10.61 -8.24
N ALA A 135 -21.66 -10.47 -9.52
CA ALA A 135 -21.13 -11.33 -10.56
C ALA A 135 -19.66 -10.97 -10.80
N PHE A 136 -18.76 -11.92 -10.54
CA PHE A 136 -17.34 -11.76 -10.85
C PHE A 136 -17.09 -12.17 -12.31
N PRO A 137 -16.63 -11.25 -13.16
CA PRO A 137 -16.18 -11.61 -14.50
C PRO A 137 -14.94 -12.54 -14.42
N PRO A 138 -14.41 -13.04 -15.56
CA PRO A 138 -13.12 -13.74 -15.60
C PRO A 138 -11.97 -12.76 -15.35
N PHE A 139 -10.99 -13.17 -14.54
CA PHE A 139 -9.88 -12.31 -14.13
C PHE A 139 -8.81 -12.28 -15.22
N PRO A 140 -8.56 -11.14 -15.88
CA PRO A 140 -7.53 -11.06 -16.92
C PRO A 140 -6.16 -10.90 -16.27
N GLU A 141 -5.65 -11.99 -15.71
CA GLU A 141 -4.37 -12.10 -15.00
C GLU A 141 -3.19 -11.44 -15.75
N PRO A 142 -3.03 -11.55 -17.08
CA PRO A 142 -1.96 -10.86 -17.81
C PRO A 142 -2.02 -9.33 -17.72
N LEU A 143 -3.21 -8.74 -17.73
CA LEU A 143 -3.37 -7.29 -17.60
C LEU A 143 -3.08 -6.83 -16.17
N PHE A 144 -3.46 -7.64 -15.18
CA PHE A 144 -3.13 -7.37 -13.78
C PHE A 144 -1.62 -7.35 -13.57
N TYR A 145 -0.88 -8.40 -13.96
CA TYR A 145 0.57 -8.40 -13.75
C TYR A 145 1.26 -7.29 -14.52
N ARG A 146 0.83 -6.99 -15.74
CA ARG A 146 1.37 -5.83 -16.47
C ARG A 146 1.16 -4.52 -15.70
N ALA A 147 -0.01 -4.32 -15.09
CA ALA A 147 -0.28 -3.15 -14.26
C ALA A 147 0.49 -3.18 -12.93
N TYR A 148 0.67 -4.36 -12.35
CA TYR A 148 1.45 -4.58 -11.15
C TYR A 148 2.91 -4.22 -11.40
N ASP A 149 3.55 -4.76 -12.45
CA ASP A 149 4.95 -4.51 -12.80
C ASP A 149 5.25 -2.99 -12.94
N LEU A 150 4.30 -2.20 -13.46
CA LEU A 150 4.44 -0.73 -13.54
C LEU A 150 4.63 -0.03 -12.18
N LEU A 151 4.17 -0.64 -11.08
CA LEU A 151 4.25 -0.11 -9.72
C LEU A 151 5.52 -0.53 -8.98
N TYR A 152 6.15 -1.62 -9.40
CA TYR A 152 7.24 -2.27 -8.68
C TYR A 152 8.56 -2.18 -9.44
N ASP A 153 8.52 -2.15 -10.77
CA ASP A 153 9.72 -2.08 -11.60
C ASP A 153 9.96 -0.66 -12.13
N ALA A 154 11.19 -0.21 -12.03
CA ALA A 154 11.70 0.98 -12.68
C ALA A 154 12.06 0.68 -14.16
N GLU A 155 12.18 1.73 -14.97
CA GLU A 155 12.44 1.58 -16.41
C GLU A 155 13.81 0.98 -16.73
N ASP A 156 14.76 1.09 -15.80
CA ASP A 156 16.09 0.48 -15.89
C ASP A 156 16.15 -0.96 -15.36
N GLY A 157 14.99 -1.53 -14.99
CA GLY A 157 14.88 -2.85 -14.37
C GLY A 157 15.20 -2.87 -12.87
N GLY A 158 15.43 -1.71 -12.24
CA GLY A 158 15.51 -1.61 -10.79
C GLY A 158 14.18 -1.88 -10.12
N PHE A 159 14.21 -2.35 -8.87
CA PHE A 159 13.00 -2.52 -8.06
C PHE A 159 12.74 -1.28 -7.18
N ILE A 160 11.46 -0.91 -6.98
CA ILE A 160 11.03 0.27 -6.21
C ILE A 160 10.64 -0.11 -4.77
N GLY A 161 11.61 -0.04 -3.86
CA GLY A 161 11.40 -0.23 -2.42
C GLY A 161 11.95 0.91 -1.57
N LEU A 162 11.61 0.92 -0.28
CA LEU A 162 12.19 1.85 0.69
C LEU A 162 13.22 1.12 1.56
N PRO A 163 14.51 1.46 1.47
CA PRO A 163 15.54 0.87 2.32
C PRO A 163 15.24 1.09 3.81
N LEU A 164 15.28 0.03 4.59
CA LEU A 164 15.13 0.05 6.05
C LEU A 164 16.48 -0.12 6.75
N ALA A 165 17.35 -0.98 6.22
CA ALA A 165 18.70 -1.23 6.71
C ALA A 165 19.65 -1.48 5.53
N GLU A 166 20.92 -1.77 5.81
CA GLU A 166 21.93 -2.09 4.79
C GLU A 166 21.50 -3.26 3.90
N ASP A 167 20.83 -4.25 4.48
CA ASP A 167 20.43 -5.50 3.85
C ASP A 167 18.90 -5.71 3.79
N LEU A 168 18.11 -4.67 4.06
CA LEU A 168 16.65 -4.80 4.21
C LEU A 168 15.90 -3.64 3.57
N ALA A 169 14.89 -3.93 2.78
CA ALA A 169 13.97 -2.93 2.22
C ALA A 169 12.50 -3.30 2.45
N LEU A 170 11.66 -2.28 2.59
CA LEU A 170 10.20 -2.40 2.58
C LEU A 170 9.71 -2.41 1.13
N TYR A 171 8.92 -3.41 0.78
CA TYR A 171 8.50 -3.69 -0.60
C TYR A 171 7.00 -3.44 -0.80
N GLU A 172 6.17 -4.01 0.07
CA GLU A 172 4.74 -3.75 0.15
C GLU A 172 4.37 -3.50 1.60
N ALA A 173 3.49 -2.54 1.83
CA ALA A 173 3.00 -2.30 3.17
C ALA A 173 1.62 -1.64 3.15
N PRO A 174 0.90 -1.68 4.28
CA PRO A 174 -0.20 -0.76 4.55
C PRO A 174 0.30 0.67 4.60
N PHE A 175 -0.60 1.62 4.31
CA PHE A 175 -0.30 3.06 4.27
C PHE A 175 0.39 3.53 5.56
N ASP A 176 -0.03 3.01 6.72
CA ASP A 176 0.50 3.35 8.03
C ASP A 176 1.99 3.00 8.17
N LEU A 177 2.38 1.83 7.67
CA LEU A 177 3.76 1.37 7.76
C LEU A 177 4.65 2.08 6.76
N TRP A 178 4.12 2.41 5.58
CA TRP A 178 4.80 3.32 4.65
C TRP A 178 5.05 4.68 5.30
N ALA A 179 4.03 5.28 5.92
CA ALA A 179 4.15 6.56 6.62
C ALA A 179 5.22 6.54 7.72
N ILE A 180 5.30 5.46 8.51
CA ILE A 180 6.35 5.30 9.53
C ILE A 180 7.73 5.18 8.87
N ALA A 181 7.90 4.25 7.93
CA ALA A 181 9.19 4.00 7.27
C ALA A 181 9.73 5.28 6.62
N ASP A 182 8.86 5.96 5.90
CA ASP A 182 9.15 7.15 5.11
C ASP A 182 9.41 8.40 5.97
N SER A 183 8.94 8.40 7.22
CA SER A 183 9.21 9.46 8.18
C SER A 183 10.62 9.38 8.81
N GLY A 184 11.41 8.37 8.45
CA GLY A 184 12.74 8.12 9.00
C GLY A 184 12.76 7.40 10.36
N HIS A 185 11.60 6.92 10.83
CA HIS A 185 11.44 6.18 12.09
C HIS A 185 11.63 4.67 11.89
N THR A 186 12.69 4.30 11.18
CA THR A 186 12.92 2.92 10.77
C THR A 186 13.18 1.99 11.97
N ALA A 187 13.92 2.46 12.98
CA ALA A 187 14.20 1.66 14.17
C ALA A 187 12.90 1.29 14.92
N GLU A 188 11.97 2.23 15.03
CA GLU A 188 10.66 2.03 15.63
C GLU A 188 9.79 1.08 14.81
N LEU A 189 9.85 1.17 13.47
CA LEU A 189 9.16 0.21 12.59
C LEU A 189 9.69 -1.21 12.79
N LEU A 190 11.00 -1.39 12.83
CA LEU A 190 11.62 -2.69 13.08
C LEU A 190 11.26 -3.23 14.48
N ALA A 191 11.19 -2.36 15.48
CA ALA A 191 10.72 -2.73 16.82
C ALA A 191 9.24 -3.13 16.83
N LEU A 192 8.38 -2.46 16.05
CA LEU A 192 7.00 -2.88 15.83
C LEU A 192 6.94 -4.27 15.19
N PHE A 193 7.79 -4.53 14.18
CA PHE A 193 7.86 -5.84 13.55
C PHE A 193 8.28 -6.95 14.50
N ALA A 194 9.27 -6.70 15.35
CA ALA A 194 9.70 -7.66 16.36
C ALA A 194 8.58 -7.98 17.38
N ARG A 195 7.75 -6.98 17.70
CA ARG A 195 6.68 -7.12 18.72
C ARG A 195 5.41 -7.77 18.19
N HIS A 196 5.00 -7.40 16.97
CA HIS A 196 3.69 -7.75 16.42
C HIS A 196 3.78 -8.61 15.15
N GLY A 197 4.98 -9.09 14.80
CA GLY A 197 5.24 -9.71 13.51
C GLY A 197 5.27 -8.67 12.39
N SER A 198 5.30 -9.09 11.13
CA SER A 198 5.44 -8.19 9.98
C SER A 198 4.30 -7.18 9.80
N MET A 199 3.21 -7.28 10.58
CA MET A 199 2.02 -6.46 10.39
C MET A 199 1.49 -6.52 8.94
N ARG A 200 1.72 -7.69 8.30
CA ARG A 200 1.44 -7.99 6.89
C ARG A 200 2.21 -7.12 5.88
N ALA A 201 3.30 -6.47 6.28
CA ALA A 201 4.27 -5.93 5.34
C ALA A 201 5.03 -7.03 4.60
N VAL A 202 5.61 -6.69 3.45
CA VAL A 202 6.54 -7.50 2.66
C VAL A 202 7.90 -6.86 2.73
N LEU A 203 8.89 -7.64 3.14
CA LEU A 203 10.28 -7.21 3.28
C LEU A 203 11.15 -7.88 2.22
N CYS A 204 12.10 -7.15 1.67
CA CYS A 204 13.08 -7.63 0.70
C CYS A 204 14.45 -7.72 1.37
N ASP A 205 15.07 -8.90 1.28
CA ASP A 205 16.44 -9.12 1.74
C ASP A 205 17.42 -8.74 0.63
N MET A 206 18.33 -7.81 0.93
CA MET A 206 19.33 -7.26 0.02
C MET A 206 20.73 -7.85 0.26
N SER A 207 20.90 -8.78 1.20
CA SER A 207 22.21 -9.36 1.56
C SER A 207 22.85 -10.25 0.48
N GLY A 208 22.17 -10.48 -0.65
CA GLY A 208 22.68 -11.23 -1.80
C GLY A 208 23.20 -10.32 -2.92
N ASN A 209 24.53 -10.25 -3.08
CA ASN A 209 25.18 -9.72 -4.29
C ASN A 209 24.85 -10.62 -5.52
N GLN A 210 23.77 -10.36 -6.26
CA GLN A 210 23.69 -10.29 -7.74
C GLN A 210 22.23 -10.23 -8.24
N PRO A 211 21.93 -9.45 -9.30
CA PRO A 211 20.66 -9.54 -10.02
C PRO A 211 20.71 -10.72 -11.00
N LEU A 212 20.32 -11.91 -10.55
CA LEU A 212 20.15 -13.07 -11.43
C LEU A 212 18.79 -12.99 -12.15
N TRP A 213 18.74 -12.20 -13.21
CA TRP A 213 17.64 -12.23 -14.18
C TRP A 213 17.59 -13.61 -14.86
N GLY A 214 16.52 -14.38 -14.64
CA GLY A 214 16.21 -15.57 -15.45
C GLY A 214 15.79 -16.84 -14.71
N ALA A 215 15.89 -16.91 -13.38
CA ALA A 215 15.33 -18.01 -12.61
C ALA A 215 14.22 -17.49 -11.71
N SER A 216 13.03 -18.08 -11.81
CA SER A 216 11.87 -17.86 -10.95
C SER A 216 12.29 -17.74 -9.47
N GLY A 217 12.42 -16.50 -8.98
CA GLY A 217 12.87 -16.18 -7.63
C GLY A 217 11.90 -16.81 -6.63
N LYS A 218 12.44 -17.65 -5.75
CA LYS A 218 11.62 -18.33 -4.73
C LYS A 218 11.29 -17.33 -3.62
N PHE A 219 10.04 -16.86 -3.60
CA PHE A 219 9.47 -16.15 -2.45
C PHE A 219 9.51 -17.04 -1.21
N PHE A 220 9.81 -16.48 -0.05
CA PHE A 220 9.43 -17.11 1.21
C PHE A 220 8.17 -16.42 1.71
N VAL A 221 7.07 -17.16 1.80
CA VAL A 221 5.94 -16.76 2.64
C VAL A 221 6.31 -17.17 4.06
N LEU A 222 6.64 -16.23 4.94
CA LEU A 222 6.78 -16.51 6.38
C LEU A 222 5.45 -17.10 6.88
N GLU A 223 5.46 -17.95 7.91
CA GLU A 223 4.24 -18.57 8.47
C GLU A 223 3.14 -17.54 8.87
N SER A 224 3.49 -16.25 8.96
CA SER A 224 2.61 -15.10 9.20
C SER A 224 1.97 -14.44 7.97
N GLY A 225 2.27 -14.89 6.74
CA GLY A 225 1.77 -14.30 5.49
C GLY A 225 2.65 -13.20 4.87
N THR A 226 3.90 -13.11 5.28
CA THR A 226 4.87 -12.11 4.79
C THR A 226 5.63 -12.67 3.59
N ARG A 227 5.67 -12.00 2.43
CA ARG A 227 6.58 -12.37 1.33
C ARG A 227 8.00 -11.88 1.67
N ARG A 228 9.02 -12.69 1.38
CA ARG A 228 10.43 -12.32 1.42
C ARG A 228 11.01 -12.60 0.03
N TYR A 229 11.57 -11.57 -0.59
CA TYR A 229 12.37 -11.69 -1.82
C TYR A 229 13.72 -12.23 -1.42
N LEU A 230 14.06 -13.42 -1.90
CA LEU A 230 15.45 -13.82 -2.02
C LEU A 230 15.83 -13.62 -3.49
N GLY A 231 16.90 -12.86 -3.72
CA GLY A 231 17.57 -12.82 -5.02
C GLY A 231 17.86 -14.25 -5.49
N ALA A 232 17.75 -14.43 -6.80
CA ALA A 232 18.06 -15.68 -7.48
C ALA A 232 19.52 -16.11 -7.28
#